data_AF-A0A6G9FDS7-F1
#
_entry.id   AF-A0A6G9FDS7-F1
#
_cell.length_a   1.000
_cell.length_b   1.000
_cell.length_c   1.000
_cell.angle_alpha   90.00
_cell.angle_beta   90.00
_cell.angle_gamma   90.00
#
_symmetry.space_group_name_H-M   'P 1'
#
loop_
_entity.id
_entity.type
_entity.pdbx_description
1 polymer ?
#
loop_
_entity_poly.entity_id
_entity_poly.type
_entity_poly.pdbx_seq_one_letter_code
_entity_poly.pdbx_strand_id
1 'polypeptide(L)'
;MTTRAPQNRHARRFGLPVATALVMGNIIGGGIFLLPASVAPFGTISLVAFVVLTAGAIALALVFGRLAERHPRTGGPYVYAREAFGDFAGFLAAWSYWITTWVSNAALAVAAVGYLDVLIPVRHSTVATIAAALVLQWLPALANLAGTRYVGAVQLVSTVLKFVPLLLVAVGGLFFFDTDNLGPFQAGDHSAAGAVSASAAILLFSYLGVESAAVSAGEVKNPARNVGRATILGTAAAAGIYLLGTLSVFGTVPHEELVGSTAPFSDAVDSMFGGSWGGTVVALAALVSMVGALNGWTLLSAQTPYAAAKDGLFPQVFATKRRGVPTVGVLVTVVLASLLTVYNYTAGSQRVFEILVLVTTFTATVPYLLATAAQIYYLLSGRPDRVDRRRLVRDAVLAAAAFGFSMWLVAGSGYAAVYQGALFLFAGVLVYACMSARRTRAAGTEESGTCAQSYSTSSVDSP
;
A
#
# COMPACT_ATOMS: atom_id res chain seq x y z
N MET A 1 -13.44 -40.93 -2.11
CA MET A 1 -12.99 -40.32 -3.38
C MET A 1 -13.08 -38.80 -3.26
N THR A 2 -11.96 -38.13 -3.00
CA THR A 2 -11.91 -36.66 -2.92
C THR A 2 -11.86 -36.06 -4.32
N THR A 3 -12.96 -35.44 -4.75
CA THR A 3 -13.04 -34.67 -5.99
C THR A 3 -12.14 -33.44 -5.89
N ARG A 4 -10.92 -33.53 -6.45
CA ARG A 4 -10.09 -32.35 -6.72
C ARG A 4 -10.83 -31.49 -7.75
N ALA A 5 -11.25 -30.29 -7.34
CA ALA A 5 -11.75 -29.28 -8.27
C ALA A 5 -10.75 -29.07 -9.43
N PRO A 6 -11.22 -28.86 -10.67
CA PRO A 6 -10.35 -28.74 -11.83
C PRO A 6 -9.43 -27.52 -11.66
N GLN A 7 -8.13 -27.77 -11.51
CA GLN A 7 -7.12 -26.71 -11.56
C GLN A 7 -7.11 -26.15 -12.99
N ASN A 8 -7.63 -24.95 -13.18
CA ASN A 8 -7.53 -24.21 -14.43
C ASN A 8 -6.05 -24.08 -14.85
N ARG A 9 -5.62 -24.92 -15.80
CA ARG A 9 -4.24 -24.98 -16.33
C ARG A 9 -3.75 -23.68 -17.00
N HIS A 10 -4.61 -22.68 -17.17
CA HIS A 10 -4.29 -21.38 -17.79
C HIS A 10 -4.01 -20.21 -16.82
N ALA A 11 -4.02 -20.43 -15.50
CA ALA A 11 -3.96 -19.34 -14.52
C ALA A 11 -2.55 -18.77 -14.22
N ARG A 12 -1.45 -19.50 -14.47
CA ARG A 12 -0.09 -19.10 -14.05
C ARG A 12 0.71 -18.43 -15.18
N ARG A 13 0.43 -17.16 -15.47
CA ARG A 13 1.03 -16.43 -16.59
C ARG A 13 2.31 -15.68 -16.23
N PHE A 14 2.52 -15.31 -14.96
CA PHE A 14 3.64 -14.44 -14.58
C PHE A 14 4.91 -15.24 -14.31
N GLY A 15 5.88 -15.18 -15.24
CA GLY A 15 7.26 -15.59 -14.95
C GLY A 15 7.93 -14.66 -13.94
N LEU A 16 9.13 -15.02 -13.48
CA LEU A 16 9.91 -14.19 -12.53
C LEU A 16 10.08 -12.73 -13.00
N PRO A 17 10.42 -12.44 -14.28
CA PRO A 17 10.55 -11.06 -14.74
C PRO A 17 9.25 -10.27 -14.65
N VAL A 18 8.13 -10.88 -15.04
CA VAL A 18 6.80 -10.24 -15.01
C VAL A 18 6.35 -9.98 -13.57
N ALA A 19 6.55 -10.95 -12.67
CA ALA A 19 6.24 -10.77 -11.25
C ALA A 19 7.14 -9.72 -10.59
N THR A 20 8.41 -9.64 -10.99
CA THR A 20 9.36 -8.61 -10.51
C THR A 20 8.93 -7.22 -10.99
N ALA A 21 8.58 -7.09 -12.27
CA ALA A 21 8.06 -5.85 -12.85
C ALA A 21 6.74 -5.43 -12.20
N LEU A 22 5.87 -6.39 -11.83
CA LEU A 22 4.64 -6.13 -11.08
C LEU A 22 4.94 -5.53 -9.69
N VAL A 23 5.87 -6.12 -8.94
CA VAL A 23 6.28 -5.58 -7.63
C VAL A 23 6.88 -4.18 -7.80
N MET A 24 7.86 -4.05 -8.68
CA MET A 24 8.56 -2.79 -8.94
C MET A 24 7.59 -1.69 -9.38
N GLY A 25 6.65 -1.99 -10.29
CA GLY A 25 5.66 -1.04 -10.79
C GLY A 25 4.58 -0.65 -9.78
N ASN A 26 4.27 -1.51 -8.80
CA ASN A 26 3.34 -1.19 -7.73
C ASN A 26 4.00 -0.38 -6.62
N ILE A 27 5.28 -0.65 -6.32
CA ILE A 27 6.10 0.15 -5.41
C ILE A 27 6.29 1.55 -6.01
N ILE A 28 6.67 1.64 -7.29
CA ILE A 28 6.91 2.90 -8.02
C ILE A 28 5.59 3.57 -8.41
N GLY A 29 5.04 4.27 -7.43
CA GLY A 29 3.84 5.09 -7.55
C GLY A 29 4.12 6.60 -7.55
N GLY A 30 3.08 7.39 -7.31
CA GLY A 30 3.18 8.84 -7.21
C GLY A 30 3.88 9.34 -5.94
N GLY A 31 3.93 8.54 -4.87
CA GLY A 31 4.47 8.97 -3.58
C GLY A 31 5.94 9.39 -3.62
N ILE A 32 6.75 8.77 -4.48
CA ILE A 32 8.19 9.05 -4.56
C ILE A 32 8.50 10.51 -4.88
N PHE A 33 7.64 11.16 -5.67
CA PHE A 33 7.87 12.50 -6.15
C PHE A 33 7.87 13.55 -5.03
N LEU A 34 7.17 13.32 -3.91
CA LEU A 34 7.18 14.23 -2.77
C LEU A 34 8.15 13.82 -1.66
N LEU A 35 8.64 12.57 -1.68
CA LEU A 35 9.44 12.02 -0.60
C LEU A 35 10.69 12.83 -0.24
N PRO A 36 11.50 13.35 -1.20
CA PRO A 36 12.69 14.11 -0.85
C PRO A 36 12.37 15.31 0.04
N ALA A 37 11.32 16.07 -0.29
CA ALA A 37 10.86 17.20 0.52
C ALA A 37 10.35 16.75 1.89
N SER A 38 9.61 15.63 1.97
CA SER A 38 9.08 15.12 3.24
C SER A 38 10.14 14.55 4.19
N VAL A 39 11.29 14.11 3.69
CA VAL A 39 12.39 13.61 4.55
C VAL A 39 13.55 14.60 4.71
N ALA A 40 13.62 15.65 3.90
CA ALA A 40 14.57 16.74 4.05
C ALA A 40 14.57 17.34 5.47
N PRO A 41 13.43 17.54 6.18
CA PRO A 41 13.41 18.04 7.56
C PRO A 41 14.24 17.23 8.57
N PHE A 42 14.61 15.98 8.26
CA PHE A 42 15.44 15.14 9.11
C PHE A 42 16.93 15.20 8.75
N GLY A 43 17.29 15.79 7.59
CA GLY A 43 18.65 15.85 7.08
C GLY A 43 19.03 14.64 6.24
N THR A 44 20.31 14.55 5.87
CA THR A 44 20.83 13.47 5.01
C THR A 44 20.83 12.10 5.69
N ILE A 45 20.65 12.03 7.02
CA ILE A 45 20.41 10.78 7.76
C ILE A 45 19.17 10.01 7.26
N SER A 46 18.22 10.68 6.60
CA SER A 46 17.09 10.03 5.93
C SER A 46 17.52 9.03 4.85
N LEU A 47 18.71 9.20 4.24
CA LEU A 47 19.30 8.22 3.32
C LEU A 47 19.71 6.93 4.04
N VAL A 48 20.18 7.03 5.29
CA VAL A 48 20.43 5.87 6.15
C VAL A 48 19.11 5.17 6.48
N ALA A 49 18.06 5.94 6.76
CA ALA A 49 16.72 5.39 6.97
C ALA A 49 16.21 4.61 5.76
N PHE A 50 16.50 5.08 4.54
CA PHE A 50 16.22 4.36 3.30
C PHE A 50 16.87 2.97 3.26
N VAL A 51 18.16 2.88 3.62
CA VAL A 51 18.91 1.62 3.63
C VAL A 51 18.34 0.65 4.67
N VAL A 52 18.08 1.15 5.89
CA VAL A 52 17.48 0.35 6.98
C VAL A 52 16.09 -0.14 6.59
N LEU A 53 15.25 0.74 6.02
CA LEU A 53 13.92 0.40 5.51
C LEU A 53 14.00 -0.66 4.42
N THR A 54 14.92 -0.53 3.47
CA THR A 54 15.12 -1.50 2.38
C THR A 54 15.46 -2.88 2.93
N ALA A 55 16.37 -2.95 3.91
CA ALA A 55 16.75 -4.21 4.54
C ALA A 55 15.56 -4.87 5.25
N GLY A 56 14.74 -4.10 5.97
CA GLY A 56 13.53 -4.62 6.60
C GLY A 56 12.45 -5.05 5.61
N ALA A 57 12.27 -4.31 4.51
CA ALA A 57 11.36 -4.68 3.42
C ALA A 57 11.80 -5.98 2.74
N ILE A 58 13.11 -6.20 2.55
CA ILE A 58 13.67 -7.47 2.05
C ILE A 58 13.43 -8.60 3.05
N ALA A 59 13.57 -8.36 4.36
CA ALA A 59 13.22 -9.36 5.37
C ALA A 59 11.75 -9.75 5.30
N LEU A 60 10.85 -8.78 5.12
CA LEU A 60 9.41 -9.02 4.92
C LEU A 60 9.14 -9.80 3.62
N ALA A 61 9.84 -9.46 2.53
CA ALA A 61 9.76 -10.17 1.25
C ALA A 61 10.14 -11.65 1.38
N LEU A 62 11.19 -11.96 2.16
CA LEU A 62 11.60 -13.33 2.46
C LEU A 62 10.52 -14.08 3.25
N VAL A 63 9.87 -13.42 4.20
CA VAL A 63 8.73 -14.00 4.95
C VAL A 63 7.56 -14.29 4.01
N PHE A 64 7.17 -13.35 3.14
CA PHE A 64 6.13 -13.59 2.13
C PHE A 64 6.49 -14.74 1.18
N GLY A 65 7.76 -14.87 0.79
CA GLY A 65 8.23 -16.02 0.03
C GLY A 65 7.93 -17.34 0.73
N ARG A 66 8.22 -17.46 2.03
CA ARG A 66 7.94 -18.68 2.82
C ARG A 66 6.46 -18.95 3.04
N LEU A 67 5.66 -17.90 3.23
CA LEU A 67 4.22 -18.04 3.33
C LEU A 67 3.61 -18.46 1.99
N ALA A 68 4.11 -17.93 0.87
CA ALA A 68 3.69 -18.33 -0.47
C ALA A 68 4.11 -19.76 -0.84
N GLU A 69 5.24 -20.26 -0.32
CA GLU A 69 5.61 -21.69 -0.41
C GLU A 69 4.56 -22.58 0.25
N ARG A 70 4.02 -22.17 1.40
CA ARG A 70 3.03 -22.95 2.17
C ARG A 70 1.61 -22.80 1.64
N HIS A 71 1.23 -21.58 1.27
CA HIS A 71 -0.10 -21.20 0.81
C HIS A 71 0.02 -20.42 -0.52
N PRO A 72 0.25 -21.11 -1.66
CA PRO A 72 0.40 -20.49 -2.98
C PRO A 72 -0.95 -20.11 -3.59
N ARG A 73 -1.80 -19.43 -2.82
CA ARG A 73 -3.12 -18.94 -3.22
C ARG A 73 -3.08 -17.42 -3.33
N THR A 74 -3.88 -16.88 -4.24
CA THR A 74 -4.11 -15.43 -4.37
C THR A 74 -4.70 -14.87 -3.09
N GLY A 75 -4.18 -13.72 -2.63
CA GLY A 75 -4.70 -12.96 -1.48
C GLY A 75 -3.64 -12.53 -0.46
N GLY A 76 -2.40 -13.01 -0.56
CA GLY A 76 -1.26 -12.46 0.18
C GLY A 76 -1.47 -12.38 1.71
N PRO A 77 -1.14 -11.24 2.36
CA PRO A 77 -1.26 -11.08 3.81
C PRO A 77 -2.63 -11.44 4.39
N TYR A 78 -3.71 -11.14 3.67
CA TYR A 78 -5.08 -11.50 4.06
C TYR A 78 -5.26 -13.01 4.25
N VAL A 79 -4.81 -13.80 3.27
CA VAL A 79 -4.93 -15.27 3.32
C VAL A 79 -4.01 -15.84 4.39
N TYR A 80 -2.80 -15.31 4.54
CA TYR A 80 -1.85 -15.79 5.55
C TYR A 80 -2.38 -15.58 6.97
N ALA A 81 -2.96 -14.42 7.26
CA ALA A 81 -3.60 -14.14 8.55
C ALA A 81 -4.80 -15.05 8.80
N ARG A 82 -5.66 -15.23 7.79
CA ARG A 82 -6.87 -16.07 7.89
C ARG A 82 -6.55 -17.54 8.13
N GLU A 83 -5.58 -18.10 7.41
CA GLU A 83 -5.19 -19.51 7.51
C GLU A 83 -4.44 -19.83 8.82
N ALA A 84 -3.82 -18.83 9.45
CA ALA A 84 -3.12 -18.99 10.73
C ALA A 84 -4.04 -18.79 11.94
N PHE A 85 -4.88 -17.76 11.92
CA PHE A 85 -5.61 -17.27 13.10
C PHE A 85 -7.13 -17.21 12.92
N GLY A 86 -7.66 -17.61 11.76
CA GLY A 86 -9.09 -17.65 11.47
C GLY A 86 -9.68 -16.35 10.90
N ASP A 87 -10.99 -16.34 10.77
CA ASP A 87 -11.75 -15.34 10.01
C ASP A 87 -11.60 -13.90 10.53
N PHE A 88 -11.47 -13.70 11.85
CA PHE A 88 -11.29 -12.36 12.42
C PHE A 88 -9.94 -11.73 12.02
N ALA A 89 -8.86 -12.50 12.04
CA ALA A 89 -7.55 -11.99 11.61
C ALA A 89 -7.51 -11.72 10.10
N GLY A 90 -8.18 -12.57 9.31
CA GLY A 90 -8.41 -12.30 7.89
C GLY A 90 -9.18 -10.99 7.69
N PHE A 91 -10.29 -10.79 8.40
CA PHE A 91 -11.04 -9.54 8.37
C PHE A 91 -10.16 -8.34 8.74
N LEU A 92 -9.40 -8.41 9.83
CA LEU A 92 -8.56 -7.31 10.29
C LEU A 92 -7.49 -6.94 9.26
N ALA A 93 -6.86 -7.93 8.63
CA ALA A 93 -5.91 -7.71 7.55
C ALA A 93 -6.57 -7.02 6.34
N ALA A 94 -7.74 -7.51 5.91
CA ALA A 94 -8.47 -6.90 4.79
C ALA A 94 -8.98 -5.50 5.10
N TRP A 95 -9.49 -5.27 6.32
CA TRP A 95 -10.00 -3.98 6.79
C TRP A 95 -8.87 -2.95 6.88
N SER A 96 -7.74 -3.32 7.48
CA SER A 96 -6.57 -2.44 7.58
C SER A 96 -5.97 -2.11 6.22
N TYR A 97 -5.89 -3.10 5.33
CA TYR A 97 -5.41 -2.87 3.96
C TYR A 97 -6.38 -1.97 3.17
N TRP A 98 -7.69 -2.13 3.37
CA TRP A 98 -8.66 -1.21 2.78
C TRP A 98 -8.47 0.22 3.30
N ILE A 99 -8.22 0.40 4.61
CA ILE A 99 -7.86 1.72 5.17
C ILE A 99 -6.63 2.31 4.50
N THR A 100 -5.56 1.50 4.43
CA THR A 100 -4.31 1.85 3.74
C THR A 100 -4.62 2.39 2.34
N THR A 101 -5.47 1.71 1.57
CA THR A 101 -5.74 2.09 0.17
C THR A 101 -6.47 3.43 0.02
N TRP A 102 -7.49 3.72 0.85
CA TRP A 102 -8.24 4.97 0.71
C TRP A 102 -7.50 6.17 1.32
N VAL A 103 -6.71 5.97 2.38
CA VAL A 103 -5.83 7.01 2.93
C VAL A 103 -4.69 7.32 1.94
N SER A 104 -4.11 6.31 1.30
CA SER A 104 -3.12 6.48 0.21
C SER A 104 -3.67 7.29 -0.96
N ASN A 105 -4.93 7.09 -1.34
CA ASN A 105 -5.58 7.92 -2.37
C ASN A 105 -5.64 9.40 -1.95
N ALA A 106 -5.90 9.68 -0.67
CA ALA A 106 -5.84 11.05 -0.16
C ALA A 106 -4.42 11.63 -0.26
N ALA A 107 -3.41 10.87 0.17
CA ALA A 107 -2.00 11.30 0.12
C ALA A 107 -1.53 11.56 -1.32
N LEU A 108 -1.85 10.67 -2.26
CA LEU A 108 -1.49 10.82 -3.67
C LEU A 108 -2.14 12.05 -4.31
N ALA A 109 -3.38 12.37 -3.95
CA ALA A 109 -4.05 13.56 -4.44
C ALA A 109 -3.39 14.84 -3.92
N VAL A 110 -2.99 14.86 -2.65
CA VAL A 110 -2.27 15.98 -2.04
C VAL A 110 -0.91 16.19 -2.72
N ALA A 111 -0.16 15.11 -2.97
CA ALA A 111 1.09 15.18 -3.73
C ALA A 111 0.87 15.71 -5.16
N ALA A 112 -0.21 15.26 -5.82
CA ALA A 112 -0.57 15.72 -7.16
C ALA A 112 -0.94 17.21 -7.18
N VAL A 113 -1.57 17.75 -6.14
CA VAL A 113 -1.80 19.19 -6.05
C VAL A 113 -0.48 19.97 -5.98
N GLY A 114 0.55 19.46 -5.32
CA GLY A 114 1.88 20.08 -5.28
C GLY A 114 2.49 20.26 -6.68
N TYR A 115 2.36 19.24 -7.54
CA TYR A 115 2.80 19.32 -8.94
C TYR A 115 1.85 20.09 -9.85
N LEU A 116 0.54 20.11 -9.55
CA LEU A 116 -0.41 20.94 -10.26
C LEU A 116 -0.11 22.43 -10.07
N ASP A 117 0.35 22.82 -8.88
CA ASP A 117 0.68 24.20 -8.54
C ASP A 117 1.81 24.77 -9.41
N VAL A 118 2.75 23.93 -9.85
CA VAL A 118 3.82 24.29 -10.81
C VAL A 118 3.23 24.72 -12.16
N LEU A 119 2.09 24.14 -12.56
CA LEU A 119 1.45 24.41 -13.85
C LEU A 119 0.43 25.56 -13.74
N ILE A 120 -0.39 25.50 -12.70
CA ILE A 120 -1.49 26.42 -12.45
C ILE A 120 -1.51 26.69 -10.95
N PRO A 121 -1.23 27.94 -10.49
CA PRO A 121 -1.20 28.27 -9.08
C PRO A 121 -2.58 28.04 -8.41
N VAL A 122 -2.72 26.92 -7.69
CA VAL A 122 -3.95 26.49 -6.98
C VAL A 122 -3.80 26.58 -5.46
N ARG A 123 -2.59 26.85 -4.96
CA ARG A 123 -2.27 26.96 -3.53
C ARG A 123 -2.47 28.36 -2.94
N HIS A 124 -2.89 29.33 -3.75
CA HIS A 124 -3.24 30.68 -3.31
C HIS A 124 -4.46 30.72 -2.36
N SER A 125 -5.27 29.66 -2.33
CA SER A 125 -6.44 29.53 -1.46
C SER A 125 -6.66 28.08 -1.03
N THR A 126 -6.96 27.86 0.25
CA THR A 126 -7.31 26.54 0.79
C THR A 126 -8.48 25.91 0.03
N VAL A 127 -9.45 26.71 -0.40
CA VAL A 127 -10.62 26.23 -1.17
C VAL A 127 -10.19 25.72 -2.54
N ALA A 128 -9.31 26.46 -3.24
CA ALA A 128 -8.78 26.06 -4.54
C ALA A 128 -7.94 24.78 -4.44
N THR A 129 -7.11 24.67 -3.40
CA THR A 129 -6.31 23.48 -3.08
C THR A 129 -7.18 22.24 -2.82
N ILE A 130 -8.22 22.39 -1.99
CA ILE A 130 -9.19 21.31 -1.73
C ILE A 130 -9.90 20.91 -3.02
N ALA A 131 -10.40 21.87 -3.80
CA ALA A 131 -11.09 21.59 -5.05
C ALA A 131 -10.20 20.83 -6.03
N ALA A 132 -8.94 21.24 -6.19
CA ALA A 132 -7.96 20.55 -7.02
C ALA A 132 -7.72 19.10 -6.55
N ALA A 133 -7.53 18.88 -5.24
CA ALA A 133 -7.34 17.55 -4.68
C ALA A 133 -8.57 16.64 -4.92
N LEU A 134 -9.77 17.17 -4.72
CA LEU A 134 -11.02 16.44 -4.96
C LEU A 134 -11.21 16.10 -6.43
N VAL A 135 -10.92 17.03 -7.35
CA VAL A 135 -10.96 16.76 -8.80
C VAL A 135 -9.99 15.62 -9.15
N LEU A 136 -8.76 15.67 -8.64
CA LEU A 136 -7.74 14.63 -8.87
C LEU A 136 -8.15 13.26 -8.31
N GLN A 137 -8.96 13.18 -7.24
CA GLN A 137 -9.50 11.94 -6.69
C GLN A 137 -10.72 11.42 -7.46
N TRP A 138 -11.66 12.30 -7.79
CA TRP A 138 -12.93 11.93 -8.39
C TRP A 138 -12.79 11.59 -9.88
N LEU A 139 -11.88 12.23 -10.61
CA LEU A 139 -11.66 11.93 -12.04
C LEU A 139 -11.34 10.44 -12.27
N PRO A 140 -10.34 9.83 -11.59
CA PRO A 140 -10.09 8.39 -11.69
C PRO A 140 -11.23 7.53 -11.13
N ALA A 141 -11.91 7.96 -10.06
CA ALA A 141 -13.02 7.21 -9.48
C ALA A 141 -14.20 7.10 -10.46
N LEU A 142 -14.57 8.20 -11.12
CA LEU A 142 -15.61 8.23 -12.15
C LEU A 142 -15.21 7.40 -13.37
N ALA A 143 -13.94 7.44 -13.78
CA ALA A 143 -13.42 6.59 -14.85
C ALA A 143 -13.56 5.09 -14.50
N ASN A 144 -13.24 4.70 -13.27
CA ASN A 144 -13.44 3.34 -12.77
C ASN A 144 -14.91 2.93 -12.78
N LEU A 145 -15.82 3.83 -12.38
CA LEU A 145 -17.27 3.58 -12.38
C LEU A 145 -17.86 3.48 -13.80
N ALA A 146 -17.26 4.17 -14.78
CA ALA A 146 -17.68 4.12 -16.18
C ALA A 146 -17.40 2.75 -16.83
N GLY A 147 -16.37 2.03 -16.37
CA GLY A 147 -16.05 0.66 -16.77
C GLY A 147 -14.55 0.45 -17.03
N THR A 148 -14.08 -0.79 -16.92
CA THR A 148 -12.65 -1.13 -16.96
C THR A 148 -12.00 -1.09 -18.35
N ARG A 149 -12.76 -0.79 -19.41
CA ARG A 149 -12.30 -0.93 -20.80
C ARG A 149 -11.07 -0.07 -21.13
N TYR A 150 -10.89 1.06 -20.45
CA TYR A 150 -9.77 1.98 -20.67
C TYR A 150 -8.75 2.00 -19.52
N VAL A 151 -9.05 1.36 -18.39
CA VAL A 151 -8.19 1.35 -17.20
C VAL A 151 -6.82 0.74 -17.48
N GLY A 152 -6.77 -0.32 -18.28
CA GLY A 152 -5.51 -0.99 -18.63
C GLY A 152 -4.57 -0.13 -19.50
N ALA A 153 -5.12 0.60 -20.48
CA ALA A 153 -4.32 1.46 -21.37
C ALA A 153 -3.77 2.68 -20.61
N VAL A 154 -4.61 3.33 -19.81
CA VAL A 154 -4.20 4.45 -18.94
C VAL A 154 -3.11 4.01 -17.97
N GLN A 155 -3.26 2.82 -17.37
CA GLN A 155 -2.26 2.27 -16.45
C GLN A 155 -0.91 2.03 -17.15
N LEU A 156 -0.91 1.48 -18.37
CA LEU A 156 0.32 1.19 -19.11
C LEU A 156 1.08 2.47 -19.49
N VAL A 157 0.39 3.45 -20.09
CA VAL A 157 0.98 4.75 -20.43
C VAL A 157 1.51 5.43 -19.18
N SER A 158 0.70 5.48 -18.12
CA SER A 158 1.10 6.08 -16.85
C SER A 158 2.35 5.41 -16.32
N THR A 159 2.46 4.08 -16.39
CA THR A 159 3.60 3.30 -15.86
C THR A 159 4.91 3.70 -16.56
N VAL A 160 4.93 3.75 -17.90
CA VAL A 160 6.13 4.19 -18.65
C VAL A 160 6.50 5.64 -18.28
N LEU A 161 5.49 6.51 -18.18
CA LEU A 161 5.68 7.93 -17.84
C LEU A 161 6.15 8.17 -16.40
N LYS A 162 6.03 7.20 -15.48
CA LYS A 162 6.62 7.31 -14.12
C LYS A 162 8.12 7.02 -14.15
N PHE A 163 8.52 6.02 -14.94
CA PHE A 163 9.88 5.52 -14.91
C PHE A 163 10.87 6.45 -15.60
N VAL A 164 10.52 6.96 -16.78
CA VAL A 164 11.46 7.73 -17.60
C VAL A 164 11.90 9.03 -16.91
N PRO A 165 11.00 9.94 -16.48
CA PRO A 165 11.42 11.18 -15.83
C PRO A 165 12.12 10.92 -14.50
N LEU A 166 11.63 9.94 -13.72
CA LEU A 166 12.22 9.60 -12.43
C LEU A 166 13.66 9.10 -12.60
N LEU A 167 13.91 8.21 -13.58
CA LEU A 167 15.25 7.70 -13.85
C LEU A 167 16.16 8.78 -14.44
N LEU A 168 15.63 9.65 -15.29
CA LEU A 168 16.37 10.79 -15.85
C LEU A 168 16.84 11.74 -14.74
N VAL A 169 15.98 12.08 -13.78
CA VAL A 169 16.40 12.91 -12.64
C VAL A 169 17.34 12.13 -11.72
N ALA A 170 17.01 10.89 -11.36
CA ALA A 170 17.82 10.08 -10.44
C ALA A 170 19.25 9.81 -10.91
N VAL A 171 19.47 9.69 -12.21
CA VAL A 171 20.81 9.48 -12.80
C VAL A 171 21.41 10.80 -13.29
N GLY A 172 20.60 11.61 -14.00
CA GLY A 172 21.04 12.86 -14.60
C GLY A 172 21.44 13.91 -13.58
N GLY A 173 20.68 14.07 -12.49
CA GLY A 173 21.01 15.07 -11.49
C GLY A 173 22.25 14.74 -10.65
N LEU A 174 22.75 13.50 -10.68
CA LEU A 174 24.06 13.18 -10.09
C LEU A 174 25.22 13.88 -10.81
N PHE A 175 25.06 14.27 -12.09
CA PHE A 175 26.06 15.05 -12.82
C PHE A 175 26.04 16.54 -12.46
N PHE A 176 24.99 17.01 -11.80
CA PHE A 176 24.80 18.38 -11.32
C PHE A 176 24.86 18.46 -9.79
N PHE A 177 25.40 17.41 -9.16
CA PHE A 177 25.45 17.29 -7.72
C PHE A 177 26.43 18.31 -7.14
N ASP A 178 25.94 19.12 -6.20
CA ASP A 178 26.73 20.03 -5.40
C ASP A 178 26.60 19.67 -3.93
N THR A 179 27.74 19.51 -3.24
CA THR A 179 27.77 19.23 -1.81
C THR A 179 27.26 20.38 -0.97
N ASP A 180 27.32 21.61 -1.48
CA ASP A 180 26.88 22.81 -0.75
C ASP A 180 25.35 22.90 -0.63
N ASN A 181 24.62 22.18 -1.50
CA ASN A 181 23.17 22.04 -1.40
C ASN A 181 22.74 21.11 -0.25
N LEU A 182 23.64 20.23 0.21
CA LEU A 182 23.33 19.26 1.24
C LEU A 182 23.04 19.96 2.56
N GLY A 183 21.91 19.59 3.17
CA GLY A 183 21.60 19.96 4.54
C GLY A 183 22.52 19.26 5.55
N PRO A 184 22.38 19.61 6.84
CA PRO A 184 23.09 18.91 7.90
C PRO A 184 22.76 17.42 7.89
N PHE A 185 23.68 16.60 8.40
CA PHE A 185 23.45 15.16 8.51
C PHE A 185 22.19 14.86 9.32
N GLN A 186 22.05 15.54 10.46
CA GLN A 186 20.86 15.52 11.30
C GLN A 186 20.29 16.94 11.32
N ALA A 187 19.11 17.13 10.74
CA ALA A 187 18.37 18.39 10.81
C ALA A 187 17.33 18.37 11.93
N GLY A 188 17.12 19.53 12.58
CA GLY A 188 16.19 19.70 13.70
C GLY A 188 16.63 19.06 15.02
N ASP A 189 15.74 19.11 16.02
CA ASP A 189 16.02 18.70 17.41
C ASP A 189 15.79 17.21 17.68
N HIS A 190 15.69 16.37 16.64
CA HIS A 190 15.50 14.94 16.78
C HIS A 190 16.81 14.23 17.11
N SER A 191 16.78 13.19 17.96
CA SER A 191 17.92 12.29 18.07
C SER A 191 18.15 11.55 16.74
N ALA A 192 19.39 11.16 16.44
CA ALA A 192 19.70 10.40 15.21
C ALA A 192 18.80 9.17 15.02
N ALA A 193 18.55 8.41 16.09
CA ALA A 193 17.65 7.26 16.06
C ALA A 193 16.18 7.67 15.81
N GLY A 194 15.73 8.78 16.39
CA GLY A 194 14.40 9.36 16.16
C GLY A 194 14.22 9.80 14.71
N ALA A 195 15.21 10.51 14.15
CA ALA A 195 15.21 10.97 12.76
C ALA A 195 15.16 9.80 11.77
N VAL A 196 15.93 8.74 12.02
CA VAL A 196 15.89 7.50 11.21
C VAL A 196 14.52 6.82 11.31
N SER A 197 13.93 6.75 12.52
CA SER A 197 12.63 6.12 12.73
C SER A 197 11.49 6.87 12.04
N ALA A 198 11.46 8.20 12.17
CA ALA A 198 10.45 9.05 11.54
C ALA A 198 10.59 9.05 10.01
N SER A 199 11.82 9.17 9.50
CA SER A 199 12.09 9.07 8.06
C SER A 199 11.67 7.70 7.51
N ALA A 200 12.04 6.60 8.17
CA ALA A 200 11.67 5.25 7.74
C ALA A 200 10.14 5.06 7.69
N ALA A 201 9.41 5.61 8.66
CA ALA A 201 7.95 5.59 8.65
C ALA A 201 7.37 6.32 7.42
N ILE A 202 7.86 7.54 7.11
CA ILE A 202 7.41 8.27 5.91
C ILE A 202 7.76 7.48 4.63
N LEU A 203 8.99 6.98 4.56
CA LEU A 203 9.51 6.27 3.39
C LEU A 203 8.79 4.94 3.13
N LEU A 204 8.24 4.28 4.16
CA LEU A 204 7.47 3.04 4.00
C LEU A 204 6.32 3.22 2.99
N PHE A 205 5.73 4.41 2.90
CA PHE A 205 4.68 4.70 1.94
C PHE A 205 5.06 4.37 0.51
N SER A 206 6.32 4.65 0.13
CA SER A 206 6.81 4.33 -1.21
C SER A 206 7.19 2.87 -1.38
N TYR A 207 7.26 2.08 -0.31
CA TYR A 207 7.45 0.63 -0.34
C TYR A 207 6.14 -0.17 -0.31
N LEU A 208 4.98 0.50 -0.22
CA LEU A 208 3.70 -0.18 -0.35
C LEU A 208 3.59 -0.82 -1.73
N GLY A 209 3.28 -2.11 -1.77
CA GLY A 209 3.35 -2.92 -2.98
C GLY A 209 4.39 -4.05 -2.90
N VAL A 210 5.21 -4.12 -1.85
CA VAL A 210 6.08 -5.28 -1.57
C VAL A 210 5.29 -6.61 -1.54
N GLU A 211 4.04 -6.57 -1.11
CA GLU A 211 3.13 -7.72 -1.05
C GLU A 211 2.55 -8.12 -2.41
N SER A 212 2.77 -7.35 -3.49
CA SER A 212 2.09 -7.53 -4.78
C SER A 212 2.23 -8.93 -5.36
N ALA A 213 3.44 -9.49 -5.35
CA ALA A 213 3.67 -10.85 -5.84
C ALA A 213 2.98 -11.90 -4.95
N ALA A 214 2.85 -11.66 -3.64
CA ALA A 214 2.17 -12.55 -2.70
C ALA A 214 0.65 -12.48 -2.87
N VAL A 215 0.10 -11.28 -3.10
CA VAL A 215 -1.32 -11.09 -3.42
C VAL A 215 -1.68 -11.81 -4.71
N SER A 216 -0.83 -11.75 -5.74
CA SER A 216 -1.04 -12.44 -7.03
C SER A 216 -0.39 -13.83 -7.11
N ALA A 217 -0.11 -14.49 -5.98
CA ALA A 217 0.65 -15.75 -5.96
C ALA A 217 0.00 -16.86 -6.83
N GLY A 218 -1.32 -16.89 -6.98
CA GLY A 218 -2.01 -17.85 -7.85
C GLY A 218 -1.69 -17.70 -9.35
N GLU A 219 -1.25 -16.52 -9.78
CA GLU A 219 -0.93 -16.19 -11.17
C GLU A 219 0.57 -16.30 -11.49
N VAL A 220 1.40 -16.42 -10.47
CA VAL A 220 2.86 -16.55 -10.59
C VAL A 220 3.23 -17.98 -10.95
N LYS A 221 4.09 -18.16 -11.96
CA LYS A 221 4.70 -19.45 -12.31
C LYS A 221 5.64 -19.86 -11.19
N ASN A 222 5.57 -21.10 -10.72
CA ASN A 222 6.36 -21.62 -9.59
C ASN A 222 6.31 -20.68 -8.36
N PRO A 223 5.11 -20.40 -7.82
CA PRO A 223 4.93 -19.33 -6.83
C PRO A 223 5.78 -19.53 -5.57
N ALA A 224 5.96 -20.79 -5.16
CA ALA A 224 6.85 -21.19 -4.08
C ALA A 224 8.27 -20.59 -4.20
N ARG A 225 8.83 -20.51 -5.41
CA ARG A 225 10.18 -19.93 -5.62
C ARG A 225 10.14 -18.48 -6.07
N ASN A 226 9.18 -18.15 -6.93
CA ASN A 226 9.21 -16.89 -7.66
C ASN A 226 8.54 -15.74 -6.92
N VAL A 227 7.61 -15.97 -5.97
CA VAL A 227 7.00 -14.87 -5.21
C VAL A 227 8.06 -14.15 -4.37
N GLY A 228 8.80 -14.88 -3.53
CA GLY A 228 9.86 -14.26 -2.71
C GLY A 228 10.96 -13.61 -3.54
N ARG A 229 11.42 -14.27 -4.62
CA ARG A 229 12.44 -13.70 -5.52
C ARG A 229 11.95 -12.44 -6.24
N ALA A 230 10.73 -12.46 -6.76
CA ALA A 230 10.14 -11.32 -7.44
C ALA A 230 9.99 -10.13 -6.49
N THR A 231 9.56 -10.38 -5.25
CA THR A 231 9.49 -9.33 -4.25
C THR A 231 10.86 -8.75 -3.95
N ILE A 232 11.87 -9.57 -3.64
CA ILE A 232 13.23 -9.07 -3.32
C ILE A 232 13.80 -8.25 -4.48
N LEU A 233 13.76 -8.79 -5.70
CA LEU A 233 14.32 -8.11 -6.88
C LEU A 233 13.57 -6.82 -7.19
N GLY A 234 12.23 -6.84 -7.11
CA GLY A 234 11.40 -5.68 -7.40
C GLY A 234 11.59 -4.58 -6.36
N THR A 235 11.64 -4.95 -5.08
CA THR A 235 11.93 -4.04 -3.97
C THR A 235 13.33 -3.45 -4.06
N ALA A 236 14.36 -4.26 -4.33
CA ALA A 236 15.72 -3.76 -4.44
C ALA A 236 15.91 -2.82 -5.64
N ALA A 237 15.30 -3.14 -6.78
CA ALA A 237 15.33 -2.28 -7.96
C ALA A 237 14.66 -0.92 -7.70
N ALA A 238 13.47 -0.94 -7.07
CA ALA A 238 12.77 0.29 -6.71
C ALA A 238 13.51 1.10 -5.65
N ALA A 239 14.07 0.44 -4.62
CA ALA A 239 14.91 1.06 -3.61
C ALA A 239 16.10 1.81 -4.22
N GLY A 240 16.77 1.21 -5.22
CA GLY A 240 17.87 1.85 -5.93
C GLY A 240 17.43 3.13 -6.64
N ILE A 241 16.34 3.09 -7.40
CA ILE A 241 15.80 4.28 -8.09
C ILE A 241 15.43 5.37 -7.08
N TYR A 242 14.82 5.00 -5.96
CA TYR A 242 14.40 5.95 -4.94
C TYR A 242 15.57 6.60 -4.22
N LEU A 243 16.56 5.80 -3.79
CA LEU A 243 17.75 6.31 -3.13
C LEU A 243 18.51 7.26 -4.05
N LEU A 244 18.71 6.88 -5.31
CA LEU A 244 19.39 7.72 -6.31
C LEU A 244 18.58 8.99 -6.61
N GLY A 245 17.26 8.88 -6.74
CA GLY A 245 16.37 10.02 -6.95
C GLY A 245 16.42 11.02 -5.79
N THR A 246 16.30 10.54 -4.55
CA THR A 246 16.39 11.40 -3.36
C THR A 246 17.77 12.00 -3.20
N LEU A 247 18.84 11.22 -3.40
CA LEU A 247 20.22 11.71 -3.34
C LEU A 247 20.47 12.79 -4.40
N SER A 248 19.99 12.57 -5.63
CA SER A 248 20.08 13.55 -6.70
C SER A 248 19.40 14.85 -6.32
N VAL A 249 18.15 14.80 -5.83
CA VAL A 249 17.40 16.00 -5.42
C VAL A 249 18.12 16.72 -4.28
N PHE A 250 18.65 16.00 -3.29
CA PHE A 250 19.42 16.57 -2.18
C PHE A 250 20.69 17.30 -2.64
N GLY A 251 21.33 16.82 -3.70
CA GLY A 251 22.53 17.46 -4.26
C GLY A 251 22.24 18.58 -5.26
N THR A 252 21.02 18.69 -5.78
CA THR A 252 20.68 19.71 -6.80
C THR A 252 19.84 20.86 -6.26
N VAL A 253 19.09 20.66 -5.18
CA VAL A 253 18.21 21.68 -4.59
C VAL A 253 18.75 22.06 -3.20
N PRO A 254 18.96 23.35 -2.90
CA PRO A 254 19.37 23.80 -1.58
C PRO A 254 18.43 23.28 -0.47
N HIS A 255 18.99 22.80 0.64
CA HIS A 255 18.22 22.21 1.73
C HIS A 255 17.08 23.08 2.26
N GLU A 256 17.31 24.38 2.42
CA GLU A 256 16.32 25.32 2.97
C GLU A 256 15.09 25.44 2.07
N GLU A 257 15.27 25.39 0.74
CA GLU A 257 14.19 25.39 -0.24
C GLU A 257 13.50 24.03 -0.29
N LEU A 258 14.28 22.94 -0.24
CA LEU A 258 13.78 21.58 -0.35
C LEU A 258 12.81 21.21 0.78
N VAL A 259 13.05 21.69 2.01
CA VAL A 259 12.17 21.46 3.17
C VAL A 259 10.76 22.03 2.96
N GLY A 260 10.63 23.10 2.18
CA GLY A 260 9.35 23.74 1.85
C GLY A 260 8.76 23.31 0.51
N SER A 261 9.48 22.50 -0.26
CA SER A 261 9.12 22.15 -1.63
C SER A 261 7.85 21.28 -1.70
N THR A 262 7.02 21.58 -2.70
CA THR A 262 5.84 20.78 -3.04
C THR A 262 6.00 20.02 -4.35
N ALA A 263 7.14 20.17 -5.03
CA ALA A 263 7.44 19.52 -6.30
C ALA A 263 8.96 19.32 -6.47
N PRO A 264 9.62 18.58 -5.57
CA PRO A 264 11.08 18.64 -5.42
C PRO A 264 11.85 18.12 -6.65
N PHE A 265 11.25 17.20 -7.43
CA PHE A 265 11.83 16.80 -8.72
C PHE A 265 11.72 17.86 -9.81
N SER A 266 10.71 18.73 -9.76
CA SER A 266 10.62 19.88 -10.68
C SER A 266 11.67 20.92 -10.30
N ASP A 267 11.79 21.25 -9.02
CA ASP A 267 12.79 22.19 -8.49
C ASP A 267 14.21 21.72 -8.80
N ALA A 268 14.47 20.41 -8.68
CA ALA A 268 15.75 19.81 -9.05
C ALA A 268 16.10 20.05 -10.52
N VAL A 269 15.15 19.83 -11.45
CA VAL A 269 15.42 20.03 -12.88
C VAL A 269 15.59 21.50 -13.23
N ASP A 270 14.82 22.39 -12.60
CA ASP A 270 14.98 23.83 -12.78
C ASP A 270 16.34 24.32 -12.27
N SER A 271 16.83 23.74 -11.17
CA SER A 271 18.17 24.01 -10.63
C SER A 271 19.30 23.48 -11.54
N MET A 272 19.10 22.34 -12.21
CA MET A 272 20.10 21.74 -13.11
C MET A 272 20.28 22.53 -14.42
N PHE A 273 19.19 22.98 -15.03
CA PHE A 273 19.22 23.54 -16.40
C PHE A 273 18.89 25.03 -16.47
N GLY A 274 18.43 25.63 -15.37
CA GLY A 274 17.96 27.01 -15.32
C GLY A 274 16.59 27.20 -15.98
N GLY A 275 15.85 28.20 -15.49
CA GLY A 275 14.48 28.50 -15.93
C GLY A 275 13.44 27.56 -15.30
N SER A 276 12.21 27.54 -15.85
CA SER A 276 11.08 26.75 -15.31
C SER A 276 10.52 25.71 -16.29
N TRP A 277 11.08 25.62 -17.49
CA TRP A 277 10.54 24.76 -18.56
C TRP A 277 10.74 23.28 -18.23
N GLY A 278 11.89 22.92 -17.64
CA GLY A 278 12.23 21.54 -17.31
C GLY A 278 11.38 21.03 -16.15
N GLY A 279 11.23 21.84 -15.10
CA GLY A 279 10.34 21.58 -13.97
C GLY A 279 8.88 21.45 -14.39
N THR A 280 8.43 22.24 -15.37
CA THR A 280 7.08 22.12 -15.97
C THR A 280 6.88 20.76 -16.66
N VAL A 281 7.87 20.29 -17.43
CA VAL A 281 7.81 18.97 -18.10
C VAL A 281 7.77 17.84 -17.07
N VAL A 282 8.60 17.92 -16.03
CA VAL A 282 8.58 16.94 -14.93
C VAL A 282 7.24 16.98 -14.19
N ALA A 283 6.68 18.16 -13.94
CA ALA A 283 5.40 18.30 -13.26
C ALA A 283 4.24 17.67 -14.04
N LEU A 284 4.21 17.89 -15.37
CA LEU A 284 3.24 17.23 -16.25
C LEU A 284 3.37 15.70 -16.18
N ALA A 285 4.60 15.18 -16.23
CA ALA A 285 4.82 13.75 -16.19
C ALA A 285 4.48 13.14 -14.81
N ALA A 286 4.83 13.83 -13.73
CA ALA A 286 4.48 13.46 -12.36
C ALA A 286 2.96 13.44 -12.14
N LEU A 287 2.24 14.43 -12.66
CA LEU A 287 0.78 14.48 -12.60
C LEU A 287 0.13 13.31 -13.33
N VAL A 288 0.55 13.02 -14.57
CA VAL A 288 0.02 11.87 -15.32
C VAL A 288 0.32 10.56 -14.58
N SER A 289 1.52 10.43 -14.00
CA SER A 289 1.92 9.30 -13.17
C SER A 289 1.02 9.13 -11.93
N MET A 290 0.77 10.22 -11.19
CA MET A 290 -0.04 10.23 -9.98
C MET A 290 -1.52 9.96 -10.27
N VAL A 291 -2.09 10.54 -11.33
CA VAL A 291 -3.46 10.25 -11.79
C VAL A 291 -3.59 8.78 -12.18
N GLY A 292 -2.59 8.22 -12.88
CA GLY A 292 -2.53 6.80 -13.19
C GLY A 292 -2.44 5.92 -11.94
N ALA A 293 -1.65 6.34 -10.93
CA ALA A 293 -1.56 5.64 -9.65
C ALA A 293 -2.90 5.69 -8.89
N LEU A 294 -3.54 6.86 -8.80
CA LEU A 294 -4.87 7.02 -8.21
C LEU A 294 -5.91 6.12 -8.87
N ASN A 295 -5.87 6.00 -10.20
CA ASN A 295 -6.75 5.11 -10.94
C ASN A 295 -6.57 3.63 -10.53
N GLY A 296 -5.32 3.16 -10.42
CA GLY A 296 -5.01 1.80 -9.99
C GLY A 296 -5.36 1.53 -8.52
N TRP A 297 -5.00 2.44 -7.62
CA TRP A 297 -5.26 2.33 -6.18
C TRP A 297 -6.77 2.38 -5.86
N THR A 298 -7.54 3.20 -6.57
CA THR A 298 -9.02 3.23 -6.46
C THR A 298 -9.65 1.90 -6.89
N LEU A 299 -9.11 1.26 -7.93
CA LEU A 299 -9.59 -0.07 -8.31
C LEU A 299 -9.25 -1.10 -7.23
N LEU A 300 -8.04 -1.06 -6.69
CA LEU A 300 -7.56 -1.99 -5.67
C LEU A 300 -8.33 -1.84 -4.34
N SER A 301 -8.64 -0.60 -3.96
CA SER A 301 -9.43 -0.28 -2.76
C SER A 301 -10.85 -0.82 -2.85
N ALA A 302 -11.40 -0.98 -4.07
CA ALA A 302 -12.69 -1.62 -4.29
C ALA A 302 -12.60 -3.15 -4.35
N GLN A 303 -11.51 -3.69 -4.87
CA GLN A 303 -11.28 -5.14 -5.02
C GLN A 303 -11.08 -5.84 -3.67
N THR A 304 -10.40 -5.22 -2.72
CA THR A 304 -10.09 -5.85 -1.42
C THR A 304 -11.35 -6.10 -0.58
N PRO A 305 -12.23 -5.09 -0.33
CA PRO A 305 -13.54 -5.31 0.29
C PRO A 305 -14.41 -6.29 -0.49
N TYR A 306 -14.37 -6.26 -1.82
CA TYR A 306 -15.14 -7.18 -2.66
C TYR A 306 -14.72 -8.64 -2.46
N ALA A 307 -13.42 -8.92 -2.41
CA ALA A 307 -12.91 -10.26 -2.15
C ALA A 307 -13.27 -10.73 -0.73
N ALA A 308 -13.07 -9.87 0.27
CA ALA A 308 -13.46 -10.18 1.64
C ALA A 308 -14.99 -10.38 1.78
N ALA A 309 -15.81 -9.61 1.06
CA ALA A 309 -17.27 -9.74 1.08
C ALA A 309 -17.73 -11.08 0.48
N LYS A 310 -17.08 -11.53 -0.59
CA LYS A 310 -17.31 -12.86 -1.18
C LYS A 310 -17.00 -14.00 -0.21
N ASP A 311 -15.98 -13.82 0.63
CA ASP A 311 -15.63 -14.77 1.69
C ASP A 311 -16.52 -14.61 2.94
N GLY A 312 -17.53 -13.73 2.88
CA GLY A 312 -18.44 -13.44 3.98
C GLY A 312 -17.84 -12.56 5.07
N LEU A 313 -16.60 -12.09 4.93
CA LEU A 313 -15.86 -11.34 5.94
C LEU A 313 -16.08 -9.82 5.86
N PHE A 314 -16.63 -9.29 4.77
CA PHE A 314 -17.03 -7.89 4.63
C PHE A 314 -18.54 -7.73 4.37
N PRO A 315 -19.14 -6.54 4.60
CA PRO A 315 -20.56 -6.34 4.34
C PRO A 315 -20.93 -6.70 2.90
N GLN A 316 -22.01 -7.49 2.72
CA GLN A 316 -22.39 -8.07 1.43
C GLN A 316 -22.65 -7.04 0.33
N VAL A 317 -22.97 -5.79 0.70
CA VAL A 317 -23.13 -4.68 -0.26
C VAL A 317 -21.86 -4.46 -1.11
N PHE A 318 -20.67 -4.74 -0.57
CA PHE A 318 -19.39 -4.62 -1.28
C PHE A 318 -19.15 -5.75 -2.30
N ALA A 319 -19.92 -6.84 -2.25
CA ALA A 319 -19.87 -7.91 -3.26
C ALA A 319 -20.61 -7.52 -4.56
N THR A 320 -21.33 -6.40 -4.58
CA THR A 320 -22.11 -5.95 -5.74
C THR A 320 -21.21 -5.35 -6.82
N LYS A 321 -21.31 -5.88 -8.04
CA LYS A 321 -20.63 -5.33 -9.23
C LYS A 321 -21.62 -4.69 -10.18
N ARG A 322 -21.24 -3.56 -10.77
CA ARG A 322 -21.88 -3.00 -11.98
C ARG A 322 -20.78 -2.73 -13.01
N ARG A 323 -21.03 -3.08 -14.27
CA ARG A 323 -20.07 -2.92 -15.38
C ARG A 323 -18.68 -3.53 -15.08
N GLY A 324 -18.66 -4.64 -14.33
CA GLY A 324 -17.42 -5.36 -13.95
C GLY A 324 -16.67 -4.82 -12.72
N VAL A 325 -17.11 -3.71 -12.13
CA VAL A 325 -16.41 -3.01 -11.03
C VAL A 325 -17.22 -3.06 -9.73
N PRO A 326 -16.60 -3.26 -8.54
CA PRO A 326 -17.29 -3.15 -7.25
C PRO A 326 -17.66 -1.69 -6.94
N THR A 327 -18.82 -1.25 -7.42
CA THR A 327 -19.27 0.15 -7.43
C THR A 327 -19.29 0.76 -6.02
N VAL A 328 -19.80 0.01 -5.05
CA VAL A 328 -19.90 0.47 -3.65
C VAL A 328 -18.52 0.62 -3.03
N GLY A 329 -17.58 -0.29 -3.33
CA GLY A 329 -16.20 -0.19 -2.90
C GLY A 329 -15.52 1.09 -3.41
N VAL A 330 -15.71 1.42 -4.69
CA VAL A 330 -15.17 2.66 -5.29
C VAL A 330 -15.78 3.90 -4.63
N LEU A 331 -17.12 3.96 -4.53
CA LEU A 331 -17.82 5.13 -3.98
C LEU A 331 -17.46 5.40 -2.51
N VAL A 332 -17.47 4.36 -1.67
CA VAL A 332 -17.12 4.53 -0.25
C VAL A 332 -15.66 4.95 -0.11
N THR A 333 -14.75 4.35 -0.89
CA THR A 333 -13.32 4.74 -0.87
C THR A 333 -13.14 6.20 -1.22
N VAL A 334 -13.68 6.67 -2.35
CA VAL A 334 -13.45 8.05 -2.81
C VAL A 334 -14.11 9.07 -1.87
N VAL A 335 -15.27 8.75 -1.29
CA VAL A 335 -15.93 9.60 -0.28
C VAL A 335 -15.08 9.68 0.99
N LEU A 336 -14.59 8.56 1.53
CA LEU A 336 -13.73 8.58 2.72
C LEU A 336 -12.42 9.33 2.48
N ALA A 337 -11.78 9.11 1.33
CA ALA A 337 -10.59 9.86 0.93
C ALA A 337 -10.86 11.37 0.80
N SER A 338 -12.01 11.75 0.22
CA SER A 338 -12.44 13.15 0.10
C SER A 338 -12.63 13.79 1.47
N LEU A 339 -13.36 13.12 2.38
CA LEU A 339 -13.60 13.61 3.74
C LEU A 339 -12.29 13.81 4.51
N LEU A 340 -11.38 12.86 4.41
CA LEU A 340 -10.08 12.95 5.08
C LEU A 340 -9.22 14.08 4.47
N THR A 341 -9.28 14.27 3.16
CA THR A 341 -8.58 15.37 2.47
C THR A 341 -9.09 16.73 2.93
N VAL A 342 -10.42 16.92 2.93
CA VAL A 342 -11.06 18.15 3.40
C VAL A 342 -10.70 18.41 4.86
N TYR A 343 -10.82 17.41 5.74
CA TYR A 343 -10.49 17.54 7.16
C TYR A 343 -9.06 18.01 7.40
N ASN A 344 -8.07 17.42 6.73
CA ASN A 344 -6.67 17.79 6.96
C ASN A 344 -6.34 19.20 6.47
N TYR A 345 -6.90 19.63 5.32
CA TYR A 345 -6.69 20.98 4.83
C TYR A 345 -7.43 22.03 5.68
N THR A 346 -8.64 21.75 6.16
CA THR A 346 -9.39 22.70 7.02
C THR A 346 -8.84 22.75 8.44
N ALA A 347 -8.20 21.69 8.92
CA ALA A 347 -7.46 21.69 10.19
C ALA A 347 -6.19 22.55 10.16
N GLY A 348 -5.87 23.21 9.04
CA GLY A 348 -4.72 24.11 8.92
C GLY A 348 -3.36 23.40 8.90
N SER A 349 -3.34 22.10 8.63
CA SER A 349 -2.10 21.33 8.61
C SER A 349 -1.26 21.71 7.40
N GLN A 350 -0.03 22.22 7.62
CA GLN A 350 0.90 22.51 6.52
C GLN A 350 1.50 21.24 5.89
N ARG A 351 1.47 20.12 6.63
CA ARG A 351 2.10 18.84 6.31
C ARG A 351 1.07 17.73 6.06
N VAL A 352 0.02 18.05 5.31
CA VAL A 352 -1.09 17.12 5.03
C VAL A 352 -0.60 15.80 4.45
N PHE A 353 0.37 15.84 3.52
CA PHE A 353 0.92 14.63 2.91
C PHE A 353 1.54 13.70 3.95
N GLU A 354 2.43 14.20 4.81
CA GLU A 354 3.08 13.39 5.84
C GLU A 354 2.08 12.79 6.84
N ILE A 355 1.08 13.56 7.27
CA ILE A 355 0.03 13.05 8.18
C ILE A 355 -0.66 11.83 7.56
N LEU A 356 -1.09 11.94 6.30
CA LEU A 356 -1.76 10.85 5.58
C LEU A 356 -0.82 9.65 5.39
N VAL A 357 0.43 9.90 5.02
CA VAL A 357 1.47 8.89 4.84
C VAL A 357 1.76 8.12 6.13
N LEU A 358 1.82 8.79 7.28
CA LEU A 358 2.08 8.15 8.57
C LEU A 358 0.88 7.27 9.00
N VAL A 359 -0.35 7.71 8.77
CA VAL A 359 -1.56 6.89 8.99
C VAL A 359 -1.56 5.66 8.08
N THR A 360 -1.21 5.84 6.80
CA THR A 360 -1.06 4.73 5.86
C THR A 360 0.02 3.76 6.32
N THR A 361 1.14 4.26 6.83
CA THR A 361 2.25 3.44 7.34
C THR A 361 1.78 2.54 8.46
N PHE A 362 1.12 3.10 9.48
CA PHE A 362 0.54 2.31 10.56
C PHE A 362 -0.44 1.25 10.02
N THR A 363 -1.40 1.64 9.18
CA THR A 363 -2.41 0.71 8.69
C THR A 363 -1.86 -0.37 7.74
N ALA A 364 -0.79 -0.09 7.01
CA ALA A 364 -0.09 -1.07 6.18
C ALA A 364 0.72 -2.08 7.01
N THR A 365 1.28 -1.65 8.14
CA THR A 365 2.04 -2.55 9.02
C THR A 365 1.18 -3.63 9.66
N VAL A 366 -0.13 -3.41 9.84
CA VAL A 366 -1.02 -4.40 10.47
C VAL A 366 -1.09 -5.71 9.66
N PRO A 367 -1.38 -5.72 8.34
CA PRO A 367 -1.24 -6.92 7.51
C PRO A 367 0.16 -7.54 7.55
N TYR A 368 1.22 -6.74 7.63
CA TYR A 368 2.61 -7.23 7.67
C TYR A 368 2.92 -7.91 9.00
N LEU A 369 2.44 -7.37 10.10
CA LEU A 369 2.52 -7.95 11.44
C LEU A 369 1.73 -9.25 11.52
N LEU A 370 0.51 -9.30 10.97
CA LEU A 370 -0.29 -10.53 10.93
C LEU A 370 0.39 -11.60 10.07
N ALA A 371 0.98 -11.23 8.93
CA ALA A 371 1.71 -12.18 8.08
C ALA A 371 2.99 -12.71 8.77
N THR A 372 3.79 -11.84 9.38
CA THR A 372 4.99 -12.25 10.12
C THR A 372 4.64 -13.08 11.36
N ALA A 373 3.58 -12.73 12.09
CA ALA A 373 3.04 -13.54 13.17
C ALA A 373 2.55 -14.92 12.66
N ALA A 374 1.88 -14.97 11.50
CA ALA A 374 1.47 -16.22 10.88
C ALA A 374 2.68 -17.11 10.56
N GLN A 375 3.78 -16.51 10.06
CA GLN A 375 5.02 -17.24 9.83
C GLN A 375 5.59 -17.83 11.12
N ILE A 376 5.64 -17.04 12.21
CA ILE A 376 6.10 -17.50 13.53
C ILE A 376 5.19 -18.63 14.05
N TYR A 377 3.87 -18.47 13.96
CA TYR A 377 2.89 -19.48 14.33
C TYR A 377 3.13 -20.82 13.61
N TYR A 378 3.40 -20.80 12.31
CA TYR A 378 3.70 -22.03 11.56
C TYR A 378 5.04 -22.67 11.95
N LEU A 379 6.03 -21.88 12.39
CA LEU A 379 7.30 -22.41 12.89
C LEU A 379 7.14 -23.04 14.27
N LEU A 380 6.33 -22.45 15.15
CA LEU A 380 6.08 -22.93 16.51
C LEU A 380 5.10 -24.11 16.57
N SER A 381 4.10 -24.14 15.71
CA SER A 381 3.10 -25.23 15.67
C SER A 381 3.65 -26.58 15.19
N GLY A 382 4.90 -26.62 14.72
CA GLY A 382 5.66 -27.86 14.58
C GLY A 382 5.13 -28.87 13.56
N ARG A 383 4.22 -28.49 12.65
CA ARG A 383 3.68 -29.38 11.61
C ARG A 383 4.82 -29.87 10.68
N PRO A 384 5.33 -31.11 10.84
CA PRO A 384 6.63 -31.53 10.29
C PRO A 384 6.67 -31.53 8.76
N ASP A 385 5.52 -31.74 8.12
CA ASP A 385 5.40 -31.86 6.66
C ASP A 385 5.61 -30.53 5.92
N ARG A 386 5.69 -29.40 6.64
CA ARG A 386 5.74 -28.04 6.06
C ARG A 386 6.87 -27.15 6.58
N VAL A 387 7.75 -27.68 7.44
CA VAL A 387 8.87 -26.91 8.04
C VAL A 387 10.17 -27.71 7.91
N ASP A 388 11.12 -27.19 7.12
CA ASP A 388 12.46 -27.76 7.00
C ASP A 388 13.25 -27.47 8.29
N ARG A 389 13.47 -28.51 9.12
CA ARG A 389 14.21 -28.40 10.39
C ARG A 389 15.60 -27.77 10.22
N ARG A 390 16.26 -27.95 9.07
CA ARG A 390 17.58 -27.34 8.81
C ARG A 390 17.52 -25.82 8.63
N ARG A 391 16.34 -25.28 8.32
CA ARG A 391 16.10 -23.85 8.07
C ARG A 391 15.33 -23.17 9.20
N LEU A 392 14.90 -23.93 10.22
CA LEU A 392 14.03 -23.45 11.30
C LEU A 392 14.60 -22.21 12.00
N VAL A 393 15.86 -22.26 12.44
CA VAL A 393 16.51 -21.13 13.14
C VAL A 393 16.56 -19.90 12.24
N ARG A 394 17.02 -20.07 10.99
CA ARG A 394 17.07 -18.97 10.01
C ARG A 394 15.70 -18.35 9.78
N ASP A 395 14.67 -19.18 9.62
CA ASP A 395 13.32 -18.71 9.31
C ASP A 395 12.66 -18.04 10.52
N ALA A 396 13.00 -18.50 11.74
CA ALA A 396 12.56 -17.88 12.98
C ALA A 396 13.23 -16.51 13.17
N VAL A 397 14.55 -16.42 12.96
CA VAL A 397 15.29 -15.14 13.04
C VAL A 397 14.76 -14.16 12.00
N LEU A 398 14.55 -14.59 10.76
CA LEU A 398 13.99 -13.72 9.71
C LEU A 398 12.58 -13.25 10.05
N ALA A 399 11.71 -14.13 10.55
CA ALA A 399 10.34 -13.76 10.92
C ALA A 399 10.30 -12.81 12.12
N ALA A 400 11.14 -13.04 13.14
CA ALA A 400 11.28 -12.17 14.30
C ALA A 400 11.84 -10.80 13.91
N ALA A 401 12.86 -10.75 13.03
CA ALA A 401 13.41 -9.52 12.51
C ALA A 401 12.37 -8.72 11.71
N ALA A 402 11.61 -9.36 10.82
CA ALA A 402 10.55 -8.70 10.04
C ALA A 402 9.39 -8.21 10.93
N PHE A 403 9.03 -8.95 11.98
CA PHE A 403 8.05 -8.55 12.97
C PHE A 403 8.53 -7.34 13.77
N GLY A 404 9.76 -7.39 14.30
CA GLY A 404 10.39 -6.31 15.03
C GLY A 404 10.55 -5.04 14.19
N PHE A 405 10.92 -5.18 12.92
CA PHE A 405 10.95 -4.09 11.95
C PHE A 405 9.57 -3.46 11.73
N SER A 406 8.52 -4.28 11.57
CA SER A 406 7.15 -3.76 11.42
C SER A 406 6.67 -3.04 12.68
N MET A 407 7.04 -3.53 13.88
CA MET A 407 6.80 -2.85 15.16
C MET A 407 7.57 -1.54 15.28
N TRP A 408 8.81 -1.51 14.82
CA TRP A 408 9.62 -0.29 14.79
C TRP A 408 9.01 0.78 13.88
N LEU A 409 8.43 0.41 12.75
CA LEU A 409 7.68 1.34 11.88
C LEU A 409 6.40 1.87 12.54
N VAL A 410 5.70 1.05 13.31
CA VAL A 410 4.57 1.52 14.14
C VAL A 410 5.04 2.60 15.11
N ALA A 411 6.14 2.37 15.82
CA ALA A 411 6.71 3.38 16.72
C ALA A 411 7.14 4.65 15.97
N GLY A 412 7.78 4.49 14.79
CA GLY A 412 8.21 5.59 13.94
C GLY A 412 7.06 6.42 13.34
N SER A 413 5.87 5.84 13.17
CA SER A 413 4.70 6.54 12.62
C SER A 413 4.18 7.65 13.54
N GLY A 414 4.55 7.61 14.82
CA GLY A 414 4.18 8.62 15.82
C GLY A 414 2.77 8.43 16.40
N TYR A 415 2.56 8.99 17.59
CA TYR A 415 1.34 8.78 18.38
C TYR A 415 0.06 9.16 17.62
N ALA A 416 0.05 10.29 16.92
CA ALA A 416 -1.14 10.78 16.22
C ALA A 416 -1.60 9.80 15.12
N ALA A 417 -0.67 9.26 14.33
CA ALA A 417 -0.98 8.31 13.28
C ALA A 417 -1.45 6.96 13.83
N VAL A 418 -0.79 6.46 14.88
CA VAL A 418 -1.21 5.24 15.59
C VAL A 418 -2.60 5.41 16.18
N TYR A 419 -2.88 6.55 16.82
CA TYR A 419 -4.18 6.85 17.40
C TYR A 419 -5.28 6.89 16.33
N GLN A 420 -5.10 7.67 15.26
CA GLN A 420 -6.07 7.77 14.16
C GLN A 420 -6.29 6.41 13.48
N GLY A 421 -5.21 5.69 13.17
CA GLY A 421 -5.27 4.37 12.57
C GLY A 421 -5.99 3.35 13.47
N ALA A 422 -5.70 3.35 14.77
CA ALA A 422 -6.37 2.48 15.74
C ALA A 422 -7.87 2.76 15.81
N LEU A 423 -8.30 4.03 15.80
CA LEU A 423 -9.72 4.39 15.73
C LEU A 423 -10.39 3.79 14.48
N PHE A 424 -9.76 3.90 13.31
CA PHE A 424 -10.28 3.30 12.07
C PHE A 424 -10.34 1.77 12.13
N LEU A 425 -9.37 1.12 12.79
CA LEU A 425 -9.39 -0.33 13.02
C LEU A 425 -10.52 -0.74 13.97
N PHE A 426 -10.72 -0.02 15.09
CA PHE A 426 -11.78 -0.31 16.05
C PHE A 426 -13.17 -0.12 15.44
N ALA A 427 -13.37 0.84 14.54
CA ALA A 427 -14.60 0.95 13.77
C ALA A 427 -14.89 -0.33 12.97
N GLY A 428 -13.86 -0.99 12.44
CA GLY A 428 -13.98 -2.29 11.77
C GLY A 428 -14.41 -3.41 12.71
N VAL A 429 -13.94 -3.42 13.95
CA VAL A 429 -14.35 -4.42 14.96
C VAL A 429 -15.85 -4.36 15.22
N LEU A 430 -16.43 -3.16 15.29
CA LEU A 430 -17.88 -3.00 15.42
C LEU A 430 -18.64 -3.55 14.20
N VAL A 431 -18.12 -3.33 12.99
CA VAL A 431 -18.70 -3.89 11.76
C VAL A 431 -18.65 -5.41 11.79
N TYR A 432 -17.51 -6.00 12.18
CA TYR A 432 -17.36 -7.45 12.30
C TYR A 432 -18.30 -8.05 13.34
N ALA A 433 -18.44 -7.42 14.51
CA ALA A 433 -19.34 -7.87 15.57
C ALA A 433 -20.80 -7.88 15.09
N CYS A 434 -21.26 -6.79 14.45
CA CYS A 434 -22.59 -6.70 13.85
C CYS A 434 -22.83 -7.78 12.80
N MET A 435 -21.84 -8.04 11.94
CA MET A 435 -21.92 -9.09 10.92
C MET A 435 -21.92 -10.50 11.50
N SER A 436 -21.11 -10.75 12.53
CA SER A 436 -21.04 -12.03 13.24
C SER A 436 -22.38 -12.32 13.92
N ALA A 437 -22.96 -11.34 14.64
CA ALA A 437 -24.27 -11.49 15.26
C ALA A 437 -25.38 -11.82 14.26
N ARG A 438 -25.37 -11.19 13.07
CA ARG A 438 -26.33 -11.50 11.98
C ARG A 438 -26.17 -12.92 11.45
N ARG A 439 -24.93 -13.41 11.31
CA ARG A 439 -24.66 -14.79 10.87
C ARG A 439 -25.13 -15.83 11.88
N THR A 440 -24.86 -15.61 13.17
CA THR A 440 -25.32 -16.52 14.24
C THR A 440 -26.85 -16.56 14.31
N ARG A 441 -27.53 -15.41 14.15
CA ARG A 441 -29.01 -15.38 14.09
C ARG A 441 -29.55 -16.17 12.91
N ALA A 442 -28.99 -16.00 11.72
CA ALA A 442 -29.43 -16.72 10.53
C ALA A 442 -29.26 -18.25 10.68
N ALA A 443 -28.14 -18.70 11.23
CA ALA A 443 -27.90 -20.12 11.50
C ALA A 443 -28.91 -20.71 12.50
N GLY A 444 -29.24 -19.98 13.57
CA GLY A 444 -30.26 -20.40 14.54
C GLY A 444 -31.67 -20.49 13.94
N THR A 445 -32.03 -19.62 13.00
CA THR A 445 -33.32 -19.70 12.30
C THR A 445 -33.39 -20.91 11.37
N GLU A 446 -32.30 -21.27 10.68
CA GLU A 446 -32.23 -22.46 9.81
C GLU A 446 -32.33 -23.76 10.62
N GLU A 447 -31.65 -23.88 11.77
CA GLU A 447 -31.74 -25.06 12.63
C GLU A 447 -33.16 -25.24 13.19
N SER A 448 -33.80 -24.16 13.63
CA SER A 448 -35.19 -24.21 14.14
C SER A 448 -36.21 -24.58 13.06
N GLY A 449 -36.02 -24.13 11.81
CA GLY A 449 -36.87 -24.50 10.67
C GLY A 449 -36.71 -25.96 10.25
N THR A 450 -35.48 -26.48 10.31
CA THR A 450 -35.18 -27.88 9.98
C THR A 450 -35.76 -28.83 11.03
N CYS A 451 -35.68 -28.47 12.32
CA CYS A 451 -36.26 -29.25 13.42
C CYS A 451 -37.80 -29.27 13.38
N ALA A 452 -38.43 -28.18 12.93
CA ALA A 452 -39.88 -28.11 12.74
C ALA A 452 -40.36 -28.98 11.55
N GLN A 453 -39.61 -29.03 10.45
CA GLN A 453 -39.93 -29.90 9.30
C GLN A 453 -39.72 -31.39 9.60
N SER A 454 -38.72 -31.75 10.41
CA SER A 454 -38.55 -33.15 10.85
C SER A 454 -39.67 -33.63 11.76
N TYR A 455 -40.25 -32.74 12.58
CA TYR A 455 -41.38 -33.08 13.43
C TYR A 455 -42.69 -33.24 12.65
N SER A 456 -42.93 -32.41 11.62
CA SER A 456 -44.16 -32.50 10.81
C SER A 456 -44.18 -33.68 9.85
N THR A 457 -43.01 -34.20 9.46
CA THR A 457 -42.90 -35.41 8.61
C THR A 457 -43.02 -36.69 9.41
N SER A 458 -42.65 -36.69 10.70
CA SER A 458 -42.85 -37.84 11.59
C SER A 458 -44.29 -38.03 12.10
N SER A 459 -45.16 -37.03 11.96
CA SER A 459 -46.56 -37.09 12.46
C SER A 459 -47.59 -37.51 11.41
N VAL A 460 -47.17 -37.88 10.19
CA VAL A 460 -48.08 -38.32 9.10
C VAL A 460 -48.12 -39.85 8.94
N ASP A 461 -47.19 -40.58 9.55
CA ASP A 461 -47.20 -42.05 9.58
C ASP A 461 -47.47 -42.56 10.99
N SER A 462 -48.75 -42.66 11.37
CA SER A 462 -49.21 -43.54 12.44
C SER A 462 -50.58 -44.10 12.01
N PRO A 463 -50.73 -45.43 11.93
CA PRO A 463 -51.84 -46.11 11.24
C PRO A 463 -53.21 -45.94 11.89
#